data_AF-A0A9E1RCJ8-F1
#
_entry.id   AF-A0A9E1RCJ8-F1
#
_cell.length_a   1.000
_cell.length_b   1.000
_cell.length_c   1.000
_cell.angle_alpha   90.00
_cell.angle_beta   90.00
_cell.angle_gamma   90.00
#
_symmetry.space_group_name_H-M   'P 1'
#
loop_
_entity.id
_entity.type
_entity.pdbx_description
1 polymer ?
#
loop_
_entity_poly.entity_id
_entity_poly.type
_entity_poly.pdbx_seq_one_letter_code
_entity_poly.pdbx_strand_id
1 'polypeptide(L)'
;MKALFWIGVIFTLVAPVIIGICFKDASTSWVAALCGAFIAFVSKLDEISELSLGPVKAKMKEKIEEAEKVLQQLRESATVNAHSTLTDLGAGSMMGGMRTDRRLEIHNNIISNLREIGCSEEQVAWAERDWKKVMNIYYCNFIKQLVEERTSPHTVNPNASENRKQAHKELKELEDFGKWEMPSPNQIRSVLSRHSVQDEAVDGWVEDYEHYLNTNEIRRVDEFIKLRDRS
;
A
#
# COMPACT_ATOMS: atom_id res chain seq x y z
N MET A 1 24.84 -16.82 43.28
CA MET A 1 26.00 -17.01 42.36
C MET A 1 27.36 -16.77 43.00
N LYS A 2 27.59 -15.71 43.80
CA LYS A 2 28.91 -15.45 44.43
C LYS A 2 29.48 -16.62 45.26
N ALA A 3 28.64 -17.35 45.98
CA ALA A 3 29.09 -18.49 46.81
C ALA A 3 29.65 -19.66 45.98
N LEU A 4 29.03 -20.01 44.85
CA LEU A 4 29.49 -21.11 43.97
C LEU A 4 30.83 -20.79 43.30
N PHE A 5 31.03 -19.54 42.89
CA PHE A 5 32.32 -19.08 42.36
C PHE A 5 33.43 -19.21 43.40
N TRP A 6 33.21 -18.72 44.63
CA TRP A 6 34.20 -18.84 45.70
C TRP A 6 34.45 -20.29 46.11
N ILE A 7 33.42 -21.14 46.14
CA ILE A 7 33.58 -22.59 46.36
C ILE A 7 34.43 -23.21 45.25
N GLY A 8 34.17 -22.88 43.98
CA GLY A 8 34.97 -23.34 42.84
C GLY A 8 36.44 -22.90 42.96
N VAL A 9 36.71 -21.62 43.24
CA VAL A 9 38.07 -21.07 43.41
C VAL A 9 38.81 -21.74 44.58
N ILE A 10 38.15 -21.87 45.74
CA ILE A 10 38.73 -22.54 46.91
C ILE A 10 39.00 -24.01 46.60
N PHE A 11 38.07 -24.72 45.95
CA PHE A 11 38.26 -26.11 45.55
C PHE A 11 39.43 -26.28 44.57
N THR A 12 39.55 -25.37 43.59
CA THR A 12 40.63 -25.37 42.58
C THR A 12 42.00 -25.17 43.21
N LEU A 13 42.10 -24.36 44.27
CA LEU A 13 43.36 -24.07 44.94
C LEU A 13 43.73 -25.10 46.01
N VAL A 14 42.75 -25.63 46.73
CA VAL A 14 42.99 -26.45 47.93
C VAL A 14 43.00 -27.95 47.60
N ALA A 15 42.06 -28.43 46.77
CA ALA A 15 41.94 -29.87 46.51
C ALA A 15 43.16 -30.47 45.77
N PRO A 16 43.73 -29.84 44.73
CA PRO A 16 44.91 -30.38 44.04
C PRO A 16 46.16 -30.46 44.92
N VAL A 17 46.33 -29.49 45.83
CA VAL A 17 47.46 -29.41 46.76
C VAL A 17 47.37 -30.54 47.80
N ILE A 18 46.17 -30.75 48.37
CA ILE A 18 45.94 -31.86 49.31
C ILE A 18 46.14 -33.22 48.63
N ILE A 19 45.60 -33.40 47.43
CA ILE A 19 45.74 -34.66 46.68
C ILE A 19 47.21 -34.92 46.31
N GLY A 20 47.92 -33.90 45.82
CA GLY A 20 49.32 -34.01 45.42
C GLY A 20 50.25 -34.34 46.58
N ILE A 21 50.03 -33.75 47.77
CA ILE A 21 50.87 -33.98 48.95
C ILE A 21 50.53 -35.31 49.63
N CYS A 22 49.25 -35.61 49.85
CA CYS A 22 48.83 -36.78 50.63
C CYS A 22 48.89 -38.09 49.84
N PHE A 23 48.53 -38.06 48.56
CA PHE A 23 48.41 -39.28 47.73
C PHE A 23 49.55 -39.44 46.73
N LYS A 24 50.41 -38.43 46.57
CA LYS A 24 51.52 -38.40 45.59
C LYS A 24 51.10 -38.74 44.15
N ASP A 25 49.82 -38.54 43.84
CA ASP A 25 49.25 -38.81 42.53
C ASP A 25 49.02 -37.49 41.78
N ALA A 26 49.97 -37.15 40.92
CA ALA A 26 49.96 -35.92 40.14
C ALA A 26 48.83 -35.91 39.10
N SER A 27 48.37 -37.08 38.63
CA SER A 27 47.34 -37.18 37.60
C SER A 27 45.98 -36.75 38.15
N THR A 28 45.62 -37.27 39.32
CA THR A 28 44.35 -36.97 40.00
C THR A 28 44.30 -35.53 40.52
N SER A 29 45.45 -34.97 40.92
CA SER A 29 45.58 -33.56 41.30
C SER A 29 45.24 -32.60 40.14
N TRP A 30 45.75 -32.87 38.94
CA TRP A 30 45.46 -32.06 37.75
C TRP A 30 43.99 -32.10 37.33
N VAL A 31 43.36 -33.27 37.42
CA VAL A 31 41.93 -33.43 37.10
C VAL A 31 41.08 -32.62 38.08
N ALA A 32 41.40 -32.65 39.38
CA ALA A 32 40.69 -31.85 40.38
C ALA A 32 40.83 -30.33 40.13
N ALA A 33 42.01 -29.87 39.68
CA ALA A 33 42.22 -28.47 39.30
C ALA A 33 41.38 -28.07 38.08
N LEU A 34 41.33 -28.92 37.05
CA LEU A 34 40.50 -28.67 35.86
C LEU A 34 39.01 -28.65 36.19
N CYS A 35 38.53 -29.55 37.05
CA CYS A 35 37.14 -29.55 37.49
C CYS A 35 36.80 -28.27 38.29
N GLY A 36 37.68 -27.83 39.19
CA GLY A 36 37.49 -26.58 39.92
C GLY A 36 37.48 -25.35 39.02
N ALA A 37 38.44 -25.26 38.09
CA ALA A 37 38.52 -24.18 37.11
C ALA A 37 37.29 -24.14 36.19
N PHE A 38 36.78 -25.30 35.79
CA PHE A 38 35.55 -25.41 34.99
C PHE A 38 34.32 -24.91 35.75
N ILE A 39 34.16 -25.29 37.03
CA ILE A 39 33.05 -24.80 37.87
C ILE A 39 33.13 -23.27 38.06
N ALA A 40 34.33 -22.74 38.31
CA ALA A 40 34.54 -21.30 38.42
C ALA A 40 34.19 -20.57 37.10
N PHE A 41 34.59 -21.13 35.95
CA PHE A 41 34.27 -20.60 34.63
C PHE A 41 32.76 -20.62 34.34
N VAL A 42 32.09 -21.76 34.57
CA VAL A 42 30.64 -21.89 34.36
C VAL A 42 29.84 -20.95 35.26
N SER A 43 30.29 -20.71 36.49
CA SER A 43 29.62 -19.76 37.40
C SER A 43 29.68 -18.29 36.94
N LYS A 44 30.51 -17.98 35.94
CA LYS A 44 30.65 -16.65 35.32
C LYS A 44 30.17 -16.59 33.88
N LEU A 45 29.71 -17.71 33.31
CA LEU A 45 29.20 -17.77 31.94
C LEU A 45 27.96 -16.88 31.75
N ASP A 46 27.06 -16.81 32.73
CA ASP A 46 25.87 -15.96 32.66
C ASP A 46 26.24 -14.46 32.58
N GLU A 47 27.19 -14.00 33.40
CA GLU A 47 27.68 -12.61 33.36
C GLU A 47 28.39 -12.29 32.03
N ILE A 48 29.16 -13.23 31.48
CA ILE A 48 29.81 -13.07 30.16
C ILE A 48 28.76 -13.05 29.04
N SER A 49 27.71 -13.86 29.17
CA SER A 49 26.61 -13.90 28.20
C SER A 49 25.82 -12.59 28.17
N GLU A 50 25.50 -12.00 29.33
CA GLU A 50 24.83 -10.70 29.45
C GLU A 50 25.68 -9.57 28.85
N LEU A 51 26.99 -9.59 29.09
CA LEU A 51 27.94 -8.59 28.57
C LEU A 51 28.14 -8.72 27.06
N SER A 52 28.04 -9.94 26.50
CA SER A 52 28.11 -10.17 25.06
C SER A 52 26.79 -9.85 24.34
N LEU A 53 25.64 -10.04 25.01
CA LEU A 53 24.31 -9.81 24.44
C LEU A 53 23.92 -8.34 24.40
N GLY A 54 24.41 -7.50 25.33
CA GLY A 54 24.13 -6.06 25.35
C GLY A 54 24.53 -5.35 24.04
N PRO A 55 25.81 -5.41 23.62
CA PRO A 55 26.29 -4.80 22.37
C PRO A 55 25.65 -5.41 21.12
N VAL A 56 25.40 -6.73 21.11
CA VAL A 56 24.76 -7.41 19.97
C VAL A 56 23.29 -7.00 19.84
N LYS A 57 22.55 -6.93 20.96
CA LYS A 57 21.14 -6.48 20.98
C LYS A 57 21.01 -5.02 20.58
N ALA A 58 21.94 -4.16 21.00
CA ALA A 58 21.98 -2.75 20.59
C ALA A 58 22.20 -2.61 19.07
N LYS A 59 23.20 -3.31 18.51
CA LYS A 59 23.44 -3.36 17.06
C LYS A 59 22.27 -3.94 16.28
N MET A 60 21.61 -4.97 16.82
CA MET A 60 20.45 -5.58 16.17
C MET A 60 19.27 -4.61 16.13
N LYS A 61 19.01 -3.87 17.23
CA LYS A 61 17.99 -2.82 17.26
C LYS A 61 18.30 -1.71 16.26
N GLU A 62 19.54 -1.25 16.23
CA GLU A 62 19.99 -0.23 15.27
C GLU A 62 19.79 -0.70 13.82
N LYS A 63 20.12 -1.96 13.50
CA LYS A 63 19.91 -2.53 12.16
C LYS A 63 18.43 -2.70 11.80
N ILE A 64 17.58 -3.01 12.77
CA ILE A 64 16.12 -3.06 12.58
C ILE A 64 15.60 -1.65 12.30
N GLU A 65 15.99 -0.64 13.09
CA GLU A 65 15.59 0.75 12.87
C GLU A 65 16.08 1.28 11.51
N GLU A 66 17.30 0.92 11.10
CA GLU A 66 17.84 1.24 9.77
C GLU A 66 17.01 0.58 8.65
N ALA A 67 16.67 -0.71 8.80
CA ALA A 67 15.82 -1.43 7.85
C ALA A 67 14.41 -0.83 7.76
N GLU A 68 13.80 -0.45 8.88
CA GLU A 68 12.50 0.23 8.92
C GLU A 68 12.53 1.56 8.16
N LYS A 69 13.60 2.35 8.32
CA LYS A 69 13.78 3.60 7.57
C LYS A 69 13.91 3.35 6.07
N VAL A 70 14.68 2.34 5.67
CA VAL A 70 14.82 1.97 4.24
C VAL A 70 13.48 1.49 3.66
N LEU A 71 12.73 0.69 4.41
CA LEU A 71 11.39 0.26 3.99
C LEU A 71 10.44 1.44 3.83
N GLN A 72 10.49 2.42 4.73
CA GLN A 72 9.69 3.64 4.62
C GLN A 72 10.04 4.43 3.36
N GLN A 73 11.34 4.62 3.07
CA GLN A 73 11.79 5.28 1.84
C GLN A 73 11.38 4.53 0.58
N LEU A 74 11.42 3.19 0.60
CA LEU A 74 10.96 2.35 -0.51
C LEU A 74 9.45 2.56 -0.77
N ARG A 75 8.63 2.56 0.29
CA ARG A 75 7.18 2.81 0.18
C ARG A 75 6.87 4.19 -0.37
N GLU A 76 7.58 5.22 0.09
CA GLU A 76 7.43 6.58 -0.43
C GLU A 76 7.82 6.66 -1.91
N SER A 77 8.96 6.09 -2.29
CA SER A 77 9.41 6.06 -3.69
C SER A 77 8.44 5.28 -4.59
N ALA A 78 7.96 4.13 -4.14
CA ALA A 78 6.97 3.33 -4.85
C ALA A 78 5.65 4.08 -5.00
N THR A 79 5.19 4.78 -3.97
CA THR A 79 3.97 5.59 -3.98
C THR A 79 4.07 6.73 -5.00
N VAL A 80 5.19 7.46 -5.02
CA VAL A 80 5.46 8.52 -6.01
C VAL A 80 5.48 7.98 -7.44
N ASN A 81 6.13 6.84 -7.65
CA ASN A 81 6.19 6.21 -8.97
C ASN A 81 4.80 5.71 -9.42
N ALA A 82 4.05 5.08 -8.52
CA ALA A 82 2.69 4.65 -8.78
C ALA A 82 1.77 5.82 -9.15
N HIS A 83 1.83 6.93 -8.41
CA HIS A 83 1.09 8.14 -8.75
C HIS A 83 1.40 8.62 -10.17
N SER A 84 2.68 8.80 -10.51
CA SER A 84 3.09 9.23 -11.85
C SER A 84 2.62 8.26 -12.94
N THR A 85 2.79 6.96 -12.71
CA THR A 85 2.38 5.90 -13.65
C THR A 85 0.87 5.91 -13.86
N LEU A 86 0.07 6.05 -12.79
CA LEU A 86 -1.38 6.11 -12.86
C LEU A 86 -1.86 7.40 -13.53
N THR A 87 -1.22 8.53 -13.24
CA THR A 87 -1.46 9.80 -13.92
C THR A 87 -1.18 9.68 -15.41
N ASP A 88 -0.07 9.06 -15.82
CA ASP A 88 0.26 8.86 -17.23
C ASP A 88 -0.70 7.86 -17.90
N LEU A 89 -1.07 6.78 -17.21
CA LEU A 89 -2.04 5.80 -17.69
C LEU A 89 -3.42 6.42 -17.93
N GLY A 90 -3.81 7.33 -17.03
CA GLY A 90 -5.03 8.13 -17.11
C GLY A 90 -4.95 9.22 -18.17
N ALA A 91 -3.87 9.99 -18.26
CA ALA A 91 -3.73 11.05 -19.27
C ALA A 91 -3.59 10.46 -20.68
N GLY A 92 -2.77 9.43 -20.85
CA GLY A 92 -2.60 8.70 -22.10
C GLY A 92 -3.89 8.00 -22.55
N SER A 93 -4.90 7.88 -21.68
CA SER A 93 -6.21 7.35 -22.05
C SER A 93 -7.07 8.27 -22.88
N MET A 94 -6.79 9.58 -22.82
CA MET A 94 -7.45 10.58 -23.65
C MET A 94 -6.86 10.63 -25.07
N MET A 95 -5.64 10.13 -25.26
CA MET A 95 -4.91 10.15 -26.54
C MET A 95 -5.02 8.83 -27.35
N GLY A 96 -5.77 7.84 -26.85
CA GLY A 96 -5.93 6.53 -27.50
C GLY A 96 -4.84 5.50 -27.14
N GLY A 97 -4.69 4.44 -27.94
CA GLY A 97 -3.55 3.49 -27.88
C GLY A 97 -3.75 2.21 -27.06
N MET A 98 -4.12 2.30 -25.77
CA MET A 98 -4.33 1.11 -24.91
C MET A 98 -5.83 0.81 -24.68
N ARG A 99 -6.20 -0.48 -24.69
CA ARG A 99 -7.56 -0.94 -24.38
C ARG A 99 -7.91 -0.69 -22.90
N THR A 100 -9.17 -0.42 -22.59
CA THR A 100 -9.60 -0.03 -21.23
C THR A 100 -9.41 -1.16 -20.22
N ASP A 101 -9.72 -2.40 -20.63
CA ASP A 101 -9.53 -3.59 -19.81
C ASP A 101 -8.10 -3.71 -19.28
N ARG A 102 -7.11 -3.55 -20.18
CA ARG A 102 -5.70 -3.61 -19.82
C ARG A 102 -5.27 -2.48 -18.88
N ARG A 103 -5.86 -1.29 -19.02
CA ARG A 103 -5.57 -0.16 -18.11
C ARG A 103 -6.09 -0.44 -16.70
N LEU A 104 -7.33 -0.92 -16.59
CA LEU A 104 -7.92 -1.28 -15.29
C LEU A 104 -7.12 -2.41 -14.63
N GLU A 105 -6.65 -3.38 -15.42
CA GLU A 105 -5.76 -4.44 -14.92
C GLU A 105 -4.44 -3.87 -14.38
N ILE A 106 -3.77 -3.00 -15.14
CA ILE A 106 -2.52 -2.35 -14.70
C ILE A 106 -2.75 -1.53 -13.43
N HIS A 107 -3.85 -0.77 -13.37
CA HIS A 107 -4.26 -0.03 -12.18
C HIS A 107 -4.37 -0.96 -10.96
N ASN A 108 -5.16 -2.02 -11.07
CA ASN A 108 -5.40 -2.95 -9.96
C ASN A 108 -4.11 -3.63 -9.50
N ASN A 109 -3.22 -3.98 -10.44
CA ASN A 109 -1.90 -4.54 -10.11
C ASN A 109 -1.02 -3.55 -9.35
N ILE A 110 -1.01 -2.27 -9.75
CA ILE A 110 -0.25 -1.22 -9.04
C ILE A 110 -0.78 -1.07 -7.60
N ILE A 111 -2.11 -1.00 -7.43
CA ILE A 111 -2.71 -0.84 -6.09
C ILE A 111 -2.49 -2.08 -5.22
N SER A 112 -2.62 -3.29 -5.77
CA SER A 112 -2.30 -4.54 -5.05
C SER A 112 -0.84 -4.53 -4.57
N ASN A 113 0.10 -4.21 -5.47
CA ASN A 113 1.52 -4.19 -5.14
C ASN A 113 1.86 -3.16 -4.06
N LEU A 114 1.25 -1.96 -4.08
CA LEU A 114 1.44 -0.97 -3.01
C LEU A 114 0.96 -1.50 -1.66
N ARG A 115 -0.18 -2.19 -1.62
CA ARG A 115 -0.70 -2.81 -0.39
C ARG A 115 0.19 -3.96 0.09
N GLU A 116 0.69 -4.79 -0.83
CA GLU A 116 1.58 -5.91 -0.52
C GLU A 116 2.93 -5.47 0.09
N ILE A 117 3.49 -4.34 -0.34
CA ILE A 117 4.71 -3.78 0.28
C ILE A 117 4.42 -3.04 1.61
N GLY A 118 3.15 -3.00 2.02
CA GLY A 118 2.70 -2.40 3.28
C GLY A 118 2.62 -0.87 3.24
N CYS A 119 2.32 -0.27 2.09
CA CYS A 119 1.94 1.14 2.06
C CYS A 119 0.64 1.37 2.86
N SER A 120 0.52 2.54 3.49
CA SER A 120 -0.72 2.93 4.18
C SER A 120 -1.84 3.25 3.20
N GLU A 121 -3.10 3.20 3.65
CA GLU A 121 -4.24 3.60 2.80
C GLU A 121 -4.16 5.09 2.40
N GLU A 122 -3.51 5.95 3.20
CA GLU A 122 -3.24 7.34 2.83
C GLU A 122 -2.27 7.44 1.64
N GLN A 123 -1.23 6.60 1.61
CA GLN A 123 -0.29 6.52 0.48
C GLN A 123 -0.99 6.00 -0.77
N VAL A 124 -1.81 4.96 -0.63
CA VAL A 124 -2.62 4.40 -1.74
C VAL A 124 -3.59 5.46 -2.27
N ALA A 125 -4.33 6.13 -1.39
CA ALA A 125 -5.27 7.18 -1.77
C ALA A 125 -4.58 8.37 -2.46
N TRP A 126 -3.37 8.72 -2.02
CA TRP A 126 -2.56 9.74 -2.69
C TRP A 126 -2.13 9.29 -4.09
N ALA A 127 -1.71 8.03 -4.26
CA ALA A 127 -1.33 7.48 -5.56
C ALA A 127 -2.49 7.48 -6.57
N GLU A 128 -3.71 7.21 -6.11
CA GLU A 128 -4.92 7.18 -6.95
C GLU A 128 -5.54 8.55 -7.22
N ARG A 129 -5.05 9.63 -6.61
CA ARG A 129 -5.72 10.94 -6.62
C ARG A 129 -6.03 11.44 -8.02
N ASP A 130 -5.06 11.41 -8.92
CA ASP A 130 -5.23 11.93 -10.28
C ASP A 130 -5.94 10.92 -11.19
N TRP A 131 -5.77 9.62 -10.93
CA TRP A 131 -6.55 8.56 -11.56
C TRP A 131 -8.06 8.76 -11.33
N LYS A 132 -8.46 9.06 -10.09
CA LYS A 132 -9.86 9.37 -9.73
C LYS A 132 -10.44 10.52 -10.54
N LYS A 133 -9.66 11.58 -10.77
CA LYS A 133 -10.10 12.71 -11.60
C LYS A 133 -10.38 12.27 -13.04
N VAL A 134 -9.53 11.41 -13.61
CA VAL A 134 -9.72 10.86 -14.95
C VAL A 134 -10.99 9.99 -15.01
N MET A 135 -11.21 9.14 -14.01
CA MET A 135 -12.42 8.32 -13.95
C MET A 135 -13.69 9.17 -13.82
N ASN A 136 -13.66 10.26 -13.06
CA ASN A 136 -14.79 11.20 -12.97
C ASN A 136 -15.15 11.79 -14.34
N ILE A 137 -14.13 12.19 -15.13
CA ILE A 137 -14.33 12.69 -16.50
C ILE A 137 -15.02 11.62 -17.36
N TYR A 138 -14.62 10.36 -17.23
CA TYR A 138 -15.23 9.26 -17.97
C TYR A 138 -16.70 9.05 -17.62
N TYR A 139 -17.06 9.00 -16.33
CA TYR A 139 -18.45 8.92 -15.92
C TYR A 139 -19.28 10.08 -16.47
N CYS A 140 -18.80 11.32 -16.33
CA CYS A 140 -19.50 12.49 -16.87
C CYS A 140 -19.65 12.42 -18.39
N ASN A 141 -18.64 11.96 -19.12
CA ASN A 141 -18.71 11.78 -20.57
C ASN A 141 -19.73 10.69 -20.97
N PHE A 142 -19.78 9.56 -20.26
CA PHE A 142 -20.77 8.50 -20.54
C PHE A 142 -22.19 8.99 -20.29
N ILE A 143 -22.42 9.68 -19.16
CA ILE A 143 -23.73 10.26 -18.83
C ILE A 143 -24.15 11.24 -19.91
N LYS A 144 -23.27 12.18 -20.30
CA LYS A 144 -23.53 13.14 -21.38
C LYS A 144 -23.81 12.47 -22.73
N GLN A 145 -23.11 11.37 -23.03
CA GLN A 145 -23.31 10.59 -24.26
C GLN A 145 -24.71 9.96 -24.28
N LEU A 146 -25.13 9.36 -23.17
CA LEU A 146 -26.44 8.73 -23.02
C LEU A 146 -27.59 9.74 -23.01
N VAL A 147 -27.40 10.91 -22.39
CA VAL A 147 -28.38 12.01 -22.41
C VAL A 147 -28.71 12.43 -23.84
N GLU A 148 -27.73 12.49 -24.73
CA GLU A 148 -27.97 12.81 -26.15
C GLU A 148 -28.20 11.58 -27.05
N GLU A 149 -28.20 10.36 -26.49
CA GLU A 149 -28.29 9.10 -27.26
C GLU A 149 -27.24 9.01 -28.38
N ARG A 150 -26.03 9.51 -28.11
CA ARG A 150 -24.95 9.49 -29.11
C ARG A 150 -24.41 8.06 -29.27
N THR A 151 -24.20 7.65 -30.51
CA THR A 151 -23.56 6.37 -30.83
C THR A 151 -22.06 6.39 -30.55
N SER A 152 -21.42 7.57 -30.62
CA SER A 152 -20.03 7.79 -30.24
C SER A 152 -19.81 9.22 -29.69
N PRO A 153 -18.74 9.50 -28.93
CA PRO A 153 -18.47 10.82 -28.33
C PRO A 153 -18.36 11.94 -29.34
N HIS A 154 -17.87 11.62 -30.55
CA HIS A 154 -17.62 12.58 -31.62
C HIS A 154 -18.81 12.78 -32.56
N THR A 155 -19.90 12.03 -32.37
CA THR A 155 -21.12 12.17 -33.17
C THR A 155 -22.16 12.95 -32.42
N VAL A 156 -22.73 13.97 -33.06
CA VAL A 156 -23.92 14.66 -32.55
C VAL A 156 -25.13 13.87 -33.02
N ASN A 157 -26.08 13.59 -32.14
CA ASN A 157 -27.37 13.03 -32.53
C ASN A 157 -28.31 14.19 -32.94
N PRO A 158 -28.55 14.42 -34.24
CA PRO A 158 -29.42 15.52 -34.67
C PRO A 158 -30.87 15.31 -34.22
N ASN A 159 -31.26 14.05 -34.00
CA ASN A 159 -32.61 13.64 -33.63
C ASN A 159 -32.87 13.70 -32.12
N ALA A 160 -31.87 14.02 -31.30
CA ALA A 160 -32.08 14.22 -29.88
C ALA A 160 -33.10 15.36 -29.66
N SER A 161 -34.01 15.15 -28.70
CA SER A 161 -35.00 16.15 -28.31
C SER A 161 -34.33 17.43 -27.81
N GLU A 162 -35.01 18.57 -27.96
CA GLU A 162 -34.46 19.86 -27.53
C GLU A 162 -34.12 19.88 -26.04
N ASN A 163 -34.95 19.24 -25.22
CA ASN A 163 -34.70 19.04 -23.79
C ASN A 163 -33.40 18.29 -23.51
N ARG A 164 -33.12 17.20 -24.24
CA ARG A 164 -31.88 16.42 -24.09
C ARG A 164 -30.65 17.24 -24.51
N LYS A 165 -30.75 18.01 -25.61
CA LYS A 165 -29.69 18.93 -26.06
C LYS A 165 -29.40 20.01 -25.03
N GLN A 166 -30.44 20.62 -24.46
CA GLN A 166 -30.30 21.65 -23.45
C GLN A 166 -29.73 21.10 -22.13
N ALA A 167 -30.14 19.89 -21.73
CA ALA A 167 -29.55 19.20 -20.58
C ALA A 167 -28.05 18.93 -20.78
N HIS A 168 -27.66 18.41 -21.95
CA HIS A 168 -26.25 18.17 -22.26
C HIS A 168 -25.43 19.46 -22.23
N LYS A 169 -25.96 20.54 -22.81
CA LYS A 169 -25.32 21.86 -22.79
C LYS A 169 -25.09 22.33 -21.35
N GLU A 170 -26.11 22.27 -20.50
CA GLU A 170 -26.00 22.68 -19.09
C GLU A 170 -25.03 21.78 -18.31
N LEU A 171 -25.04 20.46 -18.54
CA LEU A 171 -24.05 19.55 -17.93
C LEU A 171 -22.62 19.93 -18.30
N LYS A 172 -22.37 20.31 -19.56
CA LYS A 172 -21.07 20.77 -20.03
C LYS A 172 -20.65 22.10 -19.39
N GLU A 173 -21.60 23.00 -19.11
CA GLU A 173 -21.33 24.28 -18.43
C GLU A 173 -20.95 24.09 -16.95
N LEU A 174 -21.30 22.96 -16.34
CA LEU A 174 -20.88 22.61 -14.97
C LEU A 174 -19.45 22.07 -14.90
N GLU A 175 -18.81 21.76 -16.02
CA GLU A 175 -17.45 21.21 -16.07
C GLU A 175 -16.41 22.33 -16.00
N ASP A 176 -15.50 22.26 -15.03
CA ASP A 176 -14.32 23.13 -14.96
C ASP A 176 -13.06 22.29 -15.20
N PHE A 177 -12.74 22.09 -16.48
CA PHE A 177 -11.52 21.39 -16.89
C PHE A 177 -10.24 22.11 -16.43
N GLY A 178 -10.29 23.43 -16.19
CA GLY A 178 -9.15 24.18 -15.65
C GLY A 178 -8.80 23.73 -14.23
N LYS A 179 -9.82 23.37 -13.44
CA LYS A 179 -9.65 22.85 -12.08
C LYS A 179 -9.77 21.33 -11.95
N TRP A 180 -10.04 20.62 -13.04
CA TRP A 180 -10.38 19.18 -13.03
C TRP A 180 -11.61 18.87 -12.18
N GLU A 181 -12.56 19.79 -12.11
CA GLU A 181 -13.79 19.64 -11.36
C GLU A 181 -14.92 19.19 -12.29
N MET A 182 -15.52 18.05 -11.94
CA MET A 182 -16.67 17.46 -12.64
C MET A 182 -17.93 17.63 -11.79
N PRO A 183 -19.12 17.76 -12.40
CA PRO A 183 -20.36 17.89 -11.64
C PRO A 183 -20.58 16.68 -10.74
N SER A 184 -21.10 16.91 -9.54
CA SER A 184 -21.53 15.86 -8.61
C SER A 184 -22.79 15.14 -9.10
N PRO A 185 -23.06 13.90 -8.66
CA PRO A 185 -24.28 13.18 -9.01
C PRO A 185 -25.56 13.98 -8.75
N ASN A 186 -25.62 14.74 -7.66
CA ASN A 186 -26.77 15.59 -7.33
C ASN A 186 -26.95 16.77 -8.30
N GLN A 187 -25.85 17.38 -8.75
CA GLN A 187 -25.92 18.41 -9.78
C GLN A 187 -26.41 17.82 -11.10
N ILE A 188 -25.92 16.63 -11.47
CA ILE A 188 -26.38 15.93 -12.68
C ILE A 188 -27.88 15.64 -12.60
N ARG A 189 -28.37 15.04 -11.51
CA ARG A 189 -29.81 14.77 -11.30
C ARG A 189 -30.66 16.04 -11.37
N SER A 190 -30.18 17.14 -10.80
CA SER A 190 -30.86 18.44 -10.85
C SER A 190 -31.05 18.94 -12.29
N VAL A 191 -30.01 18.83 -13.13
CA VAL A 191 -30.08 19.20 -14.55
C VAL A 191 -31.05 18.29 -15.30
N LEU A 192 -30.94 16.97 -15.12
CA LEU A 192 -31.81 15.99 -15.78
C LEU A 192 -33.29 16.21 -15.44
N SER A 193 -33.58 16.44 -14.15
CA SER A 193 -34.95 16.72 -13.68
C SER A 193 -35.51 18.02 -14.26
N ARG A 194 -34.69 19.08 -14.38
CA ARG A 194 -35.14 20.38 -14.92
C ARG A 194 -35.55 20.29 -16.39
N HIS A 195 -34.84 19.49 -17.16
CA HIS A 195 -35.13 19.27 -18.58
C HIS A 195 -36.04 18.07 -18.83
N SER A 196 -36.63 17.47 -17.78
CA SER A 196 -37.51 16.31 -17.90
C SER A 196 -36.89 15.13 -18.66
N VAL A 197 -35.58 14.91 -18.48
CA VAL A 197 -34.86 13.76 -19.04
C VAL A 197 -34.97 12.60 -18.04
N GLN A 198 -35.93 11.71 -18.27
CA GLN A 198 -36.15 10.50 -17.48
C GLN A 198 -35.74 9.28 -18.31
N ASP A 199 -34.54 8.78 -18.06
CA ASP A 199 -33.97 7.64 -18.75
C ASP A 199 -33.29 6.73 -17.71
N GLU A 200 -33.77 5.50 -17.59
CA GLU A 200 -33.29 4.52 -16.60
C GLU A 200 -31.81 4.18 -16.82
N ALA A 201 -31.34 4.18 -18.08
CA ALA A 201 -29.93 3.94 -18.36
C ALA A 201 -29.07 5.10 -17.87
N VAL A 202 -29.51 6.35 -18.06
CA VAL A 202 -28.81 7.54 -17.56
C VAL A 202 -28.75 7.51 -16.04
N ASP A 203 -29.87 7.27 -15.36
CA ASP A 203 -29.92 7.26 -13.89
C ASP A 203 -29.01 6.17 -13.29
N GLY A 204 -29.02 4.97 -13.87
CA GLY A 204 -28.12 3.89 -13.45
C GLY A 204 -26.62 4.26 -13.56
N TRP A 205 -26.24 5.06 -14.56
CA TRP A 205 -24.87 5.59 -14.67
C TRP A 205 -24.56 6.70 -13.67
N VAL A 206 -25.55 7.52 -13.29
CA VAL A 206 -25.40 8.51 -12.22
C VAL A 206 -25.22 7.82 -10.87
N GLU A 207 -25.97 6.75 -10.60
CA GLU A 207 -25.79 5.94 -9.39
C GLU A 207 -24.42 5.25 -9.34
N ASP A 208 -23.95 4.71 -10.47
CA ASP A 208 -22.61 4.12 -10.55
C ASP A 208 -21.53 5.16 -10.27
N TYR A 209 -21.70 6.36 -10.79
CA TYR A 209 -20.77 7.45 -10.54
C TYR A 209 -20.76 7.84 -9.05
N GLU A 210 -21.93 7.94 -8.42
CA GLU A 210 -22.03 8.16 -6.97
C GLU A 210 -21.36 7.04 -6.17
N HIS A 211 -21.59 5.79 -6.55
CA HIS A 211 -20.94 4.65 -5.93
C HIS A 211 -19.42 4.73 -6.06
N TYR A 212 -18.91 5.05 -7.25
CA TYR A 212 -17.48 5.21 -7.51
C TYR A 212 -16.86 6.31 -6.65
N LEU A 213 -17.52 7.47 -6.51
CA LEU A 213 -17.00 8.55 -5.66
C LEU A 213 -16.88 8.14 -4.18
N ASN A 214 -17.77 7.26 -3.71
CA ASN A 214 -17.79 6.81 -2.32
C ASN A 214 -16.84 5.63 -2.04
N THR A 215 -16.65 4.73 -3.00
CA THR A 215 -15.97 3.44 -2.79
C THR A 215 -14.67 3.31 -3.58
N ASN A 216 -14.49 4.12 -4.63
CA ASN A 216 -13.47 3.95 -5.66
C ASN A 216 -13.59 2.63 -6.47
N GLU A 217 -14.77 2.00 -6.47
CA GLU A 217 -15.03 0.76 -7.20
C GLU A 217 -15.93 1.00 -8.42
N ILE A 218 -15.67 0.27 -9.51
CA ILE A 218 -16.48 0.32 -10.74
C ILE A 218 -17.43 -0.89 -10.73
N ARG A 219 -18.75 -0.67 -10.56
CA ARG A 219 -19.74 -1.76 -10.45
C ARG A 219 -19.92 -2.56 -11.74
N ARG A 220 -20.09 -1.88 -12.86
CA ARG A 220 -20.37 -2.49 -14.19
C ARG A 220 -19.13 -2.42 -15.08
N VAL A 221 -18.04 -3.08 -14.66
CA VAL A 221 -16.73 -3.02 -15.34
C VAL A 221 -16.82 -3.32 -16.83
N ASP A 222 -17.56 -4.37 -17.22
CA ASP A 222 -17.70 -4.74 -18.63
C ASP A 222 -18.41 -3.68 -19.47
N GLU A 223 -19.48 -3.07 -18.93
CA GLU A 223 -20.20 -2.00 -19.62
C GLU A 223 -19.39 -0.70 -19.67
N PHE A 224 -18.62 -0.42 -18.61
CA PHE A 224 -17.67 0.69 -18.58
C PHE A 224 -16.63 0.55 -19.69
N ILE A 225 -16.02 -0.63 -19.81
CA ILE A 225 -15.05 -0.95 -20.87
C ILE A 225 -15.70 -0.82 -22.24
N LYS A 226 -16.91 -1.36 -22.44
CA LYS A 226 -17.62 -1.28 -23.73
C LYS A 226 -17.92 0.16 -24.13
N LEU A 227 -18.40 1.00 -23.20
CA LEU A 227 -18.69 2.40 -23.50
C LEU A 227 -17.42 3.18 -23.81
N ARG A 228 -16.36 2.98 -23.03
CA ARG A 228 -15.05 3.60 -23.27
C ARG A 228 -14.48 3.18 -24.62
N ASP A 229 -14.44 1.89 -24.94
CA ASP A 229 -13.75 1.44 -26.15
C ASP A 229 -14.55 1.74 -27.44
N ARG A 230 -15.83 2.12 -27.32
CA ARG A 230 -16.62 2.73 -28.41
C ARG A 230 -16.33 4.23 -28.60
N SER A 231 -15.66 4.84 -27.63
CA SER A 231 -15.49 6.28 -27.47
C SER A 231 -14.26 6.79 -28.20
#